data_AF-A0A7K2X0N7-F1
#
_entry.id   AF-A0A7K2X0N7-F1
#
_cell.length_a   1.000
_cell.length_b   1.000
_cell.length_c   1.000
_cell.angle_alpha   90.00
_cell.angle_beta   90.00
_cell.angle_gamma   90.00
#
_symmetry.space_group_name_H-M   'P 1'
#
loop_
_entity.id
_entity.type
_entity.pdbx_description
1 polymer ?
#
loop_
_entity_poly.entity_id
_entity_poly.type
_entity_poly.pdbx_seq_one_letter_code
_entity_poly.pdbx_strand_id
1 'polypeptide(L)'
;RPRRSAPRRASDAPLTPAELDRYADELRELLDQGIAAAERQLFDLRTVAADDSRILGALGDGGLLPPGPDVLATVEYLGEHGIPALPGWRYLAQAVDPGDHAAVLAARPELVDGVVITDPASH
;
A
#
# COMPACT_ATOMS: atom_id res chain seq x y z
N ARG A 1 -36.62 50.22 21.09
CA ARG A 1 -36.13 49.60 19.84
C ARG A 1 -35.67 48.17 20.15
N PRO A 2 -36.42 47.11 19.81
CA PRO A 2 -35.89 45.76 19.92
C PRO A 2 -34.96 45.47 18.74
N ARG A 3 -33.88 44.74 19.04
CA ARG A 3 -32.80 44.36 18.12
C ARG A 3 -33.33 43.38 17.07
N ARG A 4 -33.01 43.63 15.80
CA ARG A 4 -33.19 42.68 14.69
C ARG A 4 -32.30 41.45 14.93
N SER A 5 -32.93 40.31 15.17
CA SER A 5 -32.27 39.00 15.17
C SER A 5 -31.89 38.64 13.73
N ALA A 6 -30.62 38.36 13.48
CA ALA A 6 -30.14 37.83 12.20
C ALA A 6 -30.69 36.40 11.99
N PRO A 7 -30.98 35.97 10.74
CA PRO A 7 -31.47 34.62 10.47
C PRO A 7 -30.38 33.60 10.86
N ARG A 8 -30.75 32.71 11.77
CA ARG A 8 -29.94 31.57 12.19
C ARG A 8 -29.86 30.60 11.01
N ARG A 9 -28.67 30.14 10.65
CA ARG A 9 -28.43 29.21 9.52
C ARG A 9 -29.40 28.03 9.60
N ALA A 10 -30.27 27.91 8.60
CA ALA A 10 -31.27 26.86 8.45
C ALA A 10 -30.64 25.57 7.88
N SER A 11 -29.53 25.10 8.44
CA SER A 11 -28.72 24.03 7.84
C SER A 11 -28.50 22.82 8.73
N ASP A 12 -29.30 22.63 9.79
CA ASP A 12 -29.12 21.49 10.72
C ASP A 12 -30.46 20.87 11.19
N ALA A 13 -31.57 21.22 10.55
CA ALA A 13 -32.86 20.55 10.77
C ALA A 13 -32.94 19.29 9.88
N PRO A 14 -33.46 18.16 10.38
CA PRO A 14 -33.70 16.98 9.55
C PRO A 14 -34.57 17.33 8.33
N LEU A 15 -34.15 16.88 7.15
CA LEU A 15 -34.89 17.10 5.90
C LEU A 15 -36.29 16.49 6.03
N THR A 16 -37.31 17.27 5.68
CA THR A 16 -38.68 16.75 5.59
C THR A 16 -38.87 15.94 4.30
N PRO A 17 -39.84 14.99 4.24
CA PRO A 17 -40.10 14.21 3.03
C PRO A 17 -40.40 15.08 1.79
N ALA A 18 -41.10 16.21 1.97
CA ALA A 18 -41.41 17.13 0.88
C ALA A 18 -40.18 17.91 0.38
N GLU A 19 -39.21 18.17 1.25
CA GLU A 19 -37.92 18.74 0.85
C GLU A 19 -37.08 17.70 0.13
N LEU A 20 -37.08 16.46 0.60
CA LEU A 20 -36.40 15.35 -0.08
C LEU A 20 -36.97 15.11 -1.48
N ASP A 21 -38.29 15.06 -1.63
CA ASP A 21 -38.96 14.90 -2.94
C ASP A 21 -38.63 16.06 -3.88
N ARG A 22 -38.51 17.29 -3.36
CA ARG A 22 -38.14 18.46 -4.16
C ARG A 22 -36.72 18.37 -4.72
N TYR A 23 -35.79 17.83 -3.96
CA TYR A 23 -34.39 17.70 -4.36
C TYR A 23 -34.06 16.29 -4.88
N ALA A 24 -35.05 15.40 -5.02
CA ALA A 24 -34.81 13.99 -5.32
C ALA A 24 -34.04 13.79 -6.64
N ASP A 25 -34.43 14.52 -7.70
CA ASP A 25 -33.78 14.42 -9.00
C ASP A 25 -32.34 14.97 -8.97
N GLU A 26 -32.12 16.11 -8.30
CA GLU A 26 -30.79 16.72 -8.15
C GLU A 26 -29.85 15.85 -7.29
N LEU A 27 -30.37 15.30 -6.18
CA LEU A 27 -29.64 14.35 -5.34
C LEU A 27 -29.28 13.08 -6.11
N ARG A 28 -30.20 12.60 -6.96
CA ARG A 28 -29.96 11.44 -7.81
C ARG A 28 -28.85 11.72 -8.82
N GLU A 29 -28.89 12.87 -9.48
CA GLU A 29 -27.85 13.28 -10.43
C GLU A 29 -26.48 13.42 -9.75
N LEU A 30 -26.43 14.05 -8.57
CA LEU A 30 -25.19 14.14 -7.79
C LEU A 30 -24.67 12.77 -7.35
N LEU A 31 -25.55 11.84 -7.00
CA LEU A 31 -25.18 10.48 -6.65
C LEU A 31 -24.64 9.72 -7.86
N ASP A 32 -25.28 9.84 -9.01
CA ASP A 32 -24.86 9.21 -10.27
C ASP A 32 -23.48 9.75 -10.70
N GLN A 33 -23.25 11.06 -10.56
CA GLN A 33 -21.94 11.67 -10.80
C GLN A 33 -20.86 11.16 -9.83
N GLY A 34 -21.20 11.02 -8.55
CA GLY A 34 -20.32 10.47 -7.53
C GLY A 34 -19.97 9.00 -7.78
N ILE A 35 -20.94 8.19 -8.17
CA ILE A 35 -20.75 6.78 -8.57
C ILE A 35 -19.81 6.73 -9.78
N ALA A 36 -20.08 7.49 -10.83
CA ALA A 36 -19.25 7.49 -12.03
C ALA A 36 -17.81 7.93 -11.75
N ALA A 37 -17.61 8.90 -10.84
CA ALA A 37 -16.29 9.32 -10.40
C ALA A 37 -15.56 8.23 -9.60
N ALA A 38 -16.25 7.57 -8.66
CA ALA A 38 -15.70 6.47 -7.89
C ALA A 38 -15.36 5.25 -8.77
N GLU A 39 -16.20 4.93 -9.76
CA GLU A 39 -15.94 3.86 -10.73
C GLU A 39 -14.70 4.13 -11.57
N ARG A 40 -14.53 5.37 -12.07
CA ARG A 40 -13.29 5.78 -12.77
C ARG A 40 -12.07 5.66 -11.86
N GLN A 41 -12.16 6.17 -10.63
CA GLN A 41 -11.06 6.08 -9.67
C GLN A 41 -10.70 4.62 -9.35
N LEU A 42 -11.71 3.74 -9.21
CA LEU A 42 -11.49 2.30 -9.02
C LEU A 42 -10.84 1.64 -10.25
N PHE A 43 -11.19 2.07 -11.46
CA PHE A 43 -10.54 1.59 -12.68
C PHE A 43 -9.07 2.02 -12.74
N ASP A 44 -8.78 3.28 -12.43
CA ASP A 44 -7.42 3.81 -12.39
C ASP A 44 -6.57 3.08 -11.32
N LEU A 45 -7.11 2.90 -10.11
CA LEU A 45 -6.45 2.15 -9.04
C LEU A 45 -6.21 0.68 -9.43
N ARG A 46 -7.18 0.03 -10.09
CA ARG A 46 -7.02 -1.36 -10.56
C ARG A 46 -5.98 -1.46 -11.67
N THR A 47 -5.86 -0.46 -12.52
CA THR A 47 -4.87 -0.44 -13.60
C THR A 47 -3.45 -0.28 -13.05
N VAL A 48 -3.25 0.63 -12.10
CA VAL A 48 -1.97 0.79 -11.38
C VAL A 48 -1.63 -0.49 -10.60
N ALA A 49 -2.60 -1.04 -9.86
CA ALA A 49 -2.41 -2.26 -9.09
C ALA A 49 -2.15 -3.50 -9.96
N ALA A 50 -2.69 -3.56 -11.18
CA ALA A 50 -2.43 -4.66 -12.12
C ALA A 50 -1.00 -4.59 -12.70
N ASP A 51 -0.46 -3.38 -12.88
CA ASP A 51 0.93 -3.21 -13.33
C ASP A 51 1.92 -3.54 -12.20
N ASP A 52 1.62 -3.10 -10.97
CA ASP A 52 2.37 -3.47 -9.77
C ASP A 52 2.32 -4.99 -9.53
N SER A 53 1.16 -5.64 -9.71
CA SER A 53 1.01 -7.09 -9.57
C SER A 53 1.75 -7.88 -10.66
N ARG A 54 1.98 -7.30 -11.85
CA ARG A 54 2.80 -7.91 -12.90
C ARG A 54 4.29 -7.81 -12.56
N ILE A 55 4.74 -6.68 -12.01
CA ILE A 55 6.10 -6.49 -11.50
C ILE A 55 6.36 -7.41 -10.31
N LEU A 56 5.39 -7.54 -9.39
CA LEU A 56 5.42 -8.49 -8.27
C LEU A 56 5.28 -9.96 -8.73
N GLY A 57 4.55 -10.24 -9.82
CA GLY A 57 4.40 -11.58 -10.38
C GLY A 57 5.67 -12.10 -11.05
N ALA A 58 6.53 -11.19 -11.55
CA ALA A 58 7.87 -11.53 -12.01
C ALA A 58 8.84 -11.94 -10.87
N LEU A 59 8.41 -11.79 -9.60
CA LEU A 59 9.17 -12.14 -8.39
C LEU A 59 8.97 -13.59 -7.90
N GLY A 60 8.10 -14.38 -8.55
CA GLY A 60 7.81 -15.77 -8.17
C GLY A 60 7.02 -15.91 -6.85
N ASP A 61 6.70 -17.16 -6.46
CA ASP A 61 5.78 -17.53 -5.35
C ASP A 61 6.22 -17.07 -3.93
N GLY A 62 7.30 -16.28 -3.82
CA GLY A 62 7.78 -15.70 -2.57
C GLY A 62 7.55 -14.19 -2.42
N GLY A 63 7.13 -13.48 -3.48
CA GLY A 63 6.97 -12.01 -3.44
C GLY A 63 8.28 -11.25 -3.31
N LEU A 64 9.39 -11.83 -3.77
CA LEU A 64 10.73 -11.40 -3.44
C LEU A 64 11.57 -11.17 -4.70
N LEU A 65 12.26 -10.02 -4.75
CA LEU A 65 13.16 -9.68 -5.86
C LEU A 65 14.10 -10.85 -6.15
N PRO A 66 14.17 -11.37 -7.41
CA PRO A 66 15.16 -12.36 -7.75
C PRO A 66 16.52 -11.78 -7.39
N PRO A 67 17.36 -12.53 -6.63
CA PRO A 67 18.63 -11.99 -6.19
C PRO A 67 19.46 -11.69 -7.43
N GLY A 68 20.10 -10.52 -7.47
CA GLY A 68 21.02 -10.18 -8.56
C GLY A 68 22.09 -11.27 -8.72
N PRO A 69 22.60 -11.49 -9.95
CA PRO A 69 23.58 -12.55 -10.21
C PRO A 69 24.81 -12.46 -9.29
N ASP A 70 25.23 -11.24 -8.95
CA ASP A 70 26.35 -10.99 -8.03
C ASP A 70 26.04 -11.37 -6.58
N VAL A 71 24.81 -11.17 -6.12
CA VAL A 71 24.35 -11.55 -4.78
C VAL A 71 24.34 -13.07 -4.64
N LEU A 72 23.82 -13.76 -5.67
CA LEU A 72 23.79 -15.22 -5.70
C LEU A 72 25.21 -15.79 -5.71
N ALA A 73 26.09 -15.28 -6.58
CA ALA A 73 27.49 -15.71 -6.64
C ALA A 73 28.23 -15.45 -5.32
N THR A 74 27.93 -14.34 -4.63
CA THR A 74 28.54 -14.02 -3.33
C THR A 74 28.06 -14.98 -2.24
N VAL A 75 26.76 -15.29 -2.18
CA VAL A 75 26.22 -16.24 -1.19
C VAL A 75 26.78 -17.65 -1.43
N GLU A 76 26.88 -18.07 -2.69
CA GLU A 76 27.50 -19.35 -3.05
C GLU A 76 28.98 -19.39 -2.64
N TYR A 77 29.75 -18.35 -2.98
CA TYR A 77 31.16 -18.23 -2.58
C TYR A 77 31.34 -18.28 -1.05
N LEU A 78 30.51 -17.57 -0.29
CA LEU A 78 30.57 -17.60 1.18
C LEU A 78 30.20 -19.00 1.72
N GLY A 79 29.20 -19.65 1.12
CA GLY A 79 28.80 -21.02 1.46
C GLY A 79 29.92 -22.04 1.23
N GLU A 80 30.66 -21.93 0.11
CA GLU A 80 31.84 -22.76 -0.17
C GLU A 80 32.94 -22.60 0.88
N HIS A 81 33.04 -21.42 1.50
CA HIS A 81 34.01 -21.10 2.54
C HIS A 81 33.49 -21.35 3.96
N GLY A 82 32.28 -21.93 4.09
CA GLY A 82 31.68 -22.25 5.39
C GLY A 82 31.16 -21.03 6.16
N ILE A 83 30.96 -19.90 5.48
CA ILE A 83 30.37 -18.68 6.06
C ILE A 83 28.87 -18.69 5.74
N PRO A 84 27.98 -18.88 6.73
CA PRO A 84 26.55 -18.92 6.48
C PRO A 84 26.04 -17.52 6.14
N ALA A 85 25.50 -17.38 4.94
CA ALA A 85 25.01 -16.12 4.42
C ALA A 85 23.70 -16.33 3.65
N LEU A 86 22.87 -15.29 3.61
CA LEU A 86 21.67 -15.28 2.79
C LEU A 86 21.43 -13.92 2.14
N PRO A 87 20.68 -13.87 1.03
CA PRO A 87 20.25 -12.59 0.45
C PRO A 87 19.48 -11.73 1.46
N GLY A 88 19.69 -10.41 1.44
CA GLY A 88 19.12 -9.47 2.41
C GLY A 88 17.59 -9.44 2.42
N TRP A 89 16.95 -9.63 1.27
CA TRP A 89 15.50 -9.80 1.20
C TRP A 89 15.00 -11.11 1.81
N ARG A 90 15.79 -12.19 1.73
CA ARG A 90 15.46 -13.45 2.43
C ARG A 90 15.54 -13.27 3.93
N TYR A 91 16.47 -12.43 4.40
CA TYR A 91 16.57 -12.10 5.82
C TYR A 91 15.32 -11.34 6.26
N LEU A 92 14.88 -10.34 5.49
CA LEU A 92 13.66 -9.58 5.77
C LEU A 92 12.43 -10.50 5.87
N ALA A 93 12.26 -11.40 4.91
CA ALA A 93 11.13 -12.34 4.89
C ALA A 93 11.13 -13.33 6.06
N GLN A 94 12.31 -13.69 6.59
CA GLN A 94 12.43 -14.72 7.64
C GLN A 94 12.50 -14.14 9.06
N ALA A 95 13.04 -12.93 9.24
CA ALA A 95 13.39 -12.39 10.55
C ALA A 95 12.65 -11.09 10.93
N VAL A 96 11.86 -10.51 10.03
CA VAL A 96 11.15 -9.24 10.25
C VAL A 96 9.66 -9.42 9.99
N ASP A 97 8.81 -8.79 10.82
CA ASP A 97 7.36 -8.77 10.61
C ASP A 97 7.00 -8.08 9.28
N PRO A 98 6.10 -8.64 8.46
CA PRO A 98 5.68 -8.04 7.19
C PRO A 98 5.20 -6.59 7.29
N GLY A 99 4.56 -6.21 8.41
CA GLY A 99 4.12 -4.82 8.66
C GLY A 99 5.29 -3.85 8.83
N ASP A 100 6.46 -4.34 9.23
CA ASP A 100 7.66 -3.55 9.50
C ASP A 100 8.67 -3.57 8.34
N HIS A 101 8.45 -4.41 7.31
CA HIS A 101 9.36 -4.57 6.16
C HIS A 101 9.70 -3.24 5.50
N ALA A 102 8.70 -2.38 5.28
CA ALA A 102 8.90 -1.07 4.65
C ALA A 102 9.75 -0.12 5.50
N ALA A 103 9.55 -0.11 6.82
CA ALA A 103 10.34 0.72 7.73
C ALA A 103 11.80 0.25 7.81
N VAL A 104 12.01 -1.08 7.82
CA VAL A 104 13.35 -1.67 7.86
C VAL A 104 14.10 -1.45 6.53
N LEU A 105 13.42 -1.56 5.40
CA LEU A 105 13.99 -1.25 4.09
C LEU A 105 14.30 0.24 3.94
N ALA A 106 13.43 1.13 4.44
CA ALA A 106 13.69 2.57 4.42
C ALA A 106 14.91 2.95 5.27
N ALA A 107 15.11 2.27 6.41
CA ALA A 107 16.26 2.48 7.28
C ALA A 107 17.55 1.84 6.75
N ARG A 108 17.44 0.77 5.95
CA ARG A 108 18.56 -0.03 5.42
C ARG A 108 18.29 -0.44 3.96
N PRO A 109 18.37 0.51 3.00
CA PRO A 109 18.07 0.22 1.60
C PRO A 109 19.06 -0.78 0.98
N GLU A 110 20.24 -0.95 1.57
CA GLU A 110 21.27 -1.89 1.12
C GLU A 110 20.81 -3.37 1.23
N LEU A 111 19.74 -3.66 1.96
CA LEU A 111 19.21 -5.02 2.10
C LEU A 111 18.56 -5.56 0.83
N VAL A 112 18.17 -4.70 -0.11
CA VAL A 112 17.50 -5.11 -1.35
C VAL A 112 18.41 -6.02 -2.19
N ASP A 113 19.67 -5.61 -2.35
CA ASP A 113 20.71 -6.33 -3.09
C ASP A 113 21.88 -6.77 -2.20
N GLY A 114 21.68 -6.74 -0.88
CA GLY A 114 22.72 -7.06 0.10
C GLY A 114 22.83 -8.55 0.39
N VAL A 115 23.96 -8.93 1.00
CA VAL A 115 24.16 -10.26 1.60
C VAL A 115 24.26 -10.09 3.11
N VAL A 116 23.46 -10.86 3.86
CA VAL A 116 23.47 -10.88 5.32
C VAL A 116 24.26 -12.12 5.77
N ILE A 117 25.30 -11.89 6.55
CA ILE A 117 26.04 -12.96 7.23
C ILE A 117 25.26 -13.30 8.50
N THR A 118 24.88 -14.56 8.64
CA THR A 118 24.22 -15.07 9.85
C THR A 118 25.23 -15.71 10.77
N ASP A 119 25.01 -15.63 12.07
CA ASP A 119 25.71 -16.45 13.05
C ASP A 119 24.76 -17.56 13.52
N PRO A 120 25.09 -18.85 13.34
CA PRO A 120 24.28 -19.95 13.86
C PRO A 120 24.12 -19.94 15.40
N ALA A 121 24.89 -19.15 16.14
CA ALA A 121 24.77 -19.00 17.60
C ALA A 121 23.85 -17.84 18.04
N SER A 122 23.33 -17.02 17.13
CA SER A 122 22.43 -15.91 17.46
C SER A 122 20.97 -16.31 17.20
N HIS A 123 20.37 -17.05 18.14
CA HIS A 123 18.92 -17.29 18.24
C HIS A 123 18.38 -16.64 19.53
#